data_AF-A0A374TDG0-F1
#
_entry.id   AF-A0A374TDG0-F1
#
_cell.length_a   1.000
_cell.length_b   1.000
_cell.length_c   1.000
_cell.angle_alpha   90.00
_cell.angle_beta   90.00
_cell.angle_gamma   90.00
#
_symmetry.space_group_name_H-M   'P 1'
#
loop_
_entity.id
_entity.type
_entity.pdbx_description
1 polymer ?
#
loop_
_entity_poly.entity_id
_entity_poly.type
_entity_poly.pdbx_seq_one_letter_code
_entity_poly.pdbx_strand_id
1 'polypeptide(L)'
;MGGLVKKHYGKYPIIYSNESFYNKEMGAKFNRYYLFIANYNSRQPSIDGRGKCNIWQYSETGHLHGIGERVDLSRFMNGTTIKDLML
;
A
#
# COMPACT_ATOMS: atom_id res chain seq x y z
N MET A 1 -3.33 -14.23 18.23
CA MET A 1 -2.68 -15.14 17.26
C MET A 1 -2.18 -14.34 16.06
N GLY A 2 -0.88 -14.35 15.78
CA GLY A 2 -0.29 -13.69 14.61
C GLY A 2 -0.36 -14.58 13.36
N GLY A 3 -0.66 -14.01 12.20
CA GLY A 3 -0.69 -14.76 10.93
C GLY A 3 0.69 -15.34 10.57
N LEU A 4 0.72 -16.32 9.65
CA LEU A 4 1.91 -17.09 9.27
C LEU A 4 3.13 -16.20 8.95
N VAL A 5 2.92 -15.12 8.19
CA VAL A 5 3.97 -14.16 7.82
C VAL A 5 4.58 -13.50 9.05
N LYS A 6 3.75 -12.99 9.98
CA LYS A 6 4.25 -12.40 11.22
C LYS A 6 4.99 -13.42 12.09
N LYS A 7 4.48 -14.65 12.17
CA LYS A 7 5.13 -15.72 12.94
C LYS A 7 6.53 -16.02 12.41
N HIS A 8 6.72 -15.99 11.10
CA HIS A 8 8.00 -16.31 10.47
C HIS A 8 8.98 -15.12 10.49
N TYR A 9 8.51 -13.91 10.14
CA TYR A 9 9.38 -12.73 9.97
C TYR A 9 9.41 -11.78 11.17
N GLY A 10 8.59 -12.02 12.20
CA GLY A 10 8.50 -11.17 13.39
C GLY A 10 7.77 -9.83 13.20
N LYS A 11 7.48 -9.44 11.95
CA LYS A 11 6.85 -8.15 11.60
C LYS A 11 5.49 -8.33 10.93
N TYR A 12 4.62 -7.32 11.03
CA TYR A 12 3.36 -7.34 10.29
C TYR A 12 3.61 -7.10 8.80
N PRO A 13 2.90 -7.80 7.89
CA PRO A 13 2.97 -7.52 6.46
C PRO A 13 2.34 -6.17 6.11
N ILE A 14 2.79 -5.60 4.99
CA ILE A 14 2.09 -4.53 4.27
C ILE A 14 1.11 -5.18 3.29
N ILE A 15 -0.11 -4.67 3.22
CA ILE A 15 -1.14 -5.20 2.32
C ILE A 15 -1.19 -4.37 1.04
N TYR A 16 -0.97 -5.02 -0.10
CA TYR A 16 -1.07 -4.40 -1.42
C TYR A 16 -2.35 -4.79 -2.15
N SER A 17 -3.05 -3.80 -2.74
CA SER A 17 -4.23 -4.00 -3.60
C SER A 17 -4.55 -2.71 -4.37
N ASN A 18 -5.34 -2.80 -5.43
CA ASN A 18 -6.03 -1.61 -5.95
C ASN A 18 -7.13 -1.12 -4.98
N GLU A 19 -7.45 0.18 -5.04
CA GLU A 19 -8.42 0.84 -4.15
C GLU A 19 -9.81 0.18 -4.16
N SER A 20 -10.36 -0.08 -5.36
CA SER A 20 -11.74 -0.59 -5.50
C SER A 20 -11.91 -1.97 -4.89
N PHE A 21 -11.01 -2.90 -5.23
CA PHE A 21 -11.03 -4.25 -4.69
C PHE A 21 -10.77 -4.26 -3.18
N TYR A 22 -9.85 -3.41 -2.71
CA TYR A 22 -9.54 -3.33 -1.29
C TYR A 22 -10.77 -2.92 -0.48
N ASN A 23 -11.45 -1.84 -0.88
CA ASN A 23 -12.64 -1.36 -0.18
C ASN A 23 -13.78 -2.38 -0.24
N LYS A 24 -13.97 -3.04 -1.38
CA LYS A 24 -15.05 -4.01 -1.57
C LYS A 24 -14.86 -5.30 -0.76
N GLU A 25 -13.65 -5.86 -0.76
CA GLU A 25 -13.43 -7.25 -0.30
C GLU A 25 -12.51 -7.36 0.92
N MET A 26 -11.68 -6.35 1.21
CA MET A 26 -10.55 -6.49 2.15
C MET A 26 -10.63 -5.58 3.37
N GLY A 27 -11.24 -4.40 3.24
CA GLY A 27 -11.15 -3.31 4.24
C GLY A 27 -11.51 -3.76 5.66
N ALA A 28 -12.64 -4.44 5.82
CA ALA A 28 -13.12 -4.91 7.13
C ALA A 28 -12.08 -5.76 7.89
N LYS A 29 -11.26 -6.54 7.17
CA LYS A 29 -10.27 -7.44 7.75
C LYS A 29 -8.90 -6.81 7.91
N PHE A 30 -8.51 -5.89 7.03
CA PHE A 30 -7.12 -5.45 6.88
C PHE A 30 -6.86 -3.98 7.20
N ASN A 31 -7.87 -3.19 7.56
CA ASN A 31 -7.70 -1.76 7.90
C ASN A 31 -6.73 -1.44 9.05
N ARG A 32 -6.32 -2.44 9.84
CA ARG A 32 -5.32 -2.28 10.91
C ARG A 32 -3.86 -2.42 10.45
N TYR A 33 -3.63 -2.83 9.20
CA TYR A 33 -2.29 -3.01 8.65
C TYR A 33 -1.85 -1.74 7.92
N TYR A 34 -0.55 -1.62 7.68
CA TYR A 34 -0.04 -0.66 6.71
C TYR A 34 -0.51 -1.05 5.30
N LEU A 35 -1.03 -0.08 4.56
CA LEU A 35 -1.63 -0.30 3.24
C LEU A 35 -0.80 0.33 2.13
N PHE A 36 -0.53 -0.46 1.10
CA PHE A 36 0.06 -0.03 -0.16
C PHE A 36 -1.00 -0.11 -1.25
N ILE A 37 -1.58 1.02 -1.63
CA ILE A 37 -2.76 1.04 -2.48
C ILE A 37 -2.43 1.57 -3.87
N ALA A 38 -2.81 0.80 -4.88
CA ALA A 38 -2.76 1.23 -6.27
C ALA A 38 -4.02 2.04 -6.65
N ASN A 39 -3.80 3.22 -7.20
CA ASN A 39 -4.83 4.07 -7.80
C ASN A 39 -4.18 4.99 -8.83
N TYR A 40 -4.46 4.79 -10.11
CA TYR A 40 -3.81 5.55 -11.19
C TYR A 40 -4.59 6.80 -11.61
N ASN A 41 -5.64 7.15 -10.85
CA ASN A 41 -6.36 8.41 -11.03
C ASN A 41 -5.57 9.60 -10.46
N SER A 42 -5.99 10.82 -10.80
CA SER A 42 -5.37 12.06 -10.31
C SER A 42 -5.59 12.33 -8.81
N ARG A 43 -6.50 11.59 -8.16
CA ARG A 43 -6.82 11.73 -6.74
C ARG A 43 -6.08 10.70 -5.89
N GLN A 44 -5.81 11.06 -4.64
CA GLN A 44 -5.30 10.11 -3.66
C GLN A 44 -6.32 8.96 -3.41
N PRO A 45 -5.86 7.75 -3.07
CA PRO A 45 -6.74 6.65 -2.69
C PRO A 45 -7.56 7.02 -1.45
N SER A 46 -8.85 6.68 -1.46
CA SER A 46 -9.73 6.78 -0.31
C SER A 46 -10.00 5.38 0.21
N ILE A 47 -9.74 5.14 1.49
CA ILE A 47 -9.93 3.83 2.13
C ILE A 47 -11.10 3.91 3.09
N ASP A 48 -12.04 2.97 2.94
CA ASP A 48 -13.26 2.98 3.74
C ASP A 48 -13.00 2.61 5.20
N GLY A 49 -13.79 3.19 6.11
CA GLY A 49 -13.72 2.92 7.54
C GLY A 49 -12.49 3.55 8.20
N ARG A 50 -11.73 2.75 8.96
CA ARG A 50 -10.55 3.20 9.72
C ARG A 50 -9.22 2.93 9.01
N GLY A 51 -9.25 2.46 7.77
CA GLY A 51 -8.03 2.19 7.00
C GLY A 51 -7.33 3.48 6.61
N LYS A 52 -6.01 3.43 6.49
CA LYS A 52 -5.19 4.55 6.02
C LYS A 52 -4.29 4.05 4.89
N CYS A 53 -4.30 4.74 3.75
CA CYS A 53 -3.29 4.52 2.73
C CYS A 53 -1.93 5.03 3.23
N ASN A 54 -0.90 4.18 3.21
CA ASN A 54 0.44 4.50 3.69
C ASN A 54 1.44 4.68 2.55
N ILE A 55 1.30 3.87 1.51
CA ILE A 55 2.03 4.00 0.25
C ILE A 55 1.00 4.04 -0.87
N TRP A 56 1.12 5.01 -1.76
CA TRP A 56 0.27 5.14 -2.92
C TRP A 56 1.08 4.82 -4.18
N GLN A 57 0.71 3.75 -4.89
CA GLN A 57 1.17 3.53 -6.26
C GLN A 57 0.25 4.32 -7.21
N TYR A 58 0.78 5.40 -7.75
CA TYR A 58 0.00 6.39 -8.49
C TYR A 58 0.13 6.29 -10.01
N SER A 59 1.04 5.43 -10.49
CA SER A 59 1.21 5.16 -11.91
C SER A 59 1.86 3.79 -12.10
N GLU A 60 1.47 3.09 -13.16
CA GLU A 60 2.11 1.88 -13.69
C GLU A 60 2.93 2.18 -14.97
N THR A 61 3.12 3.46 -15.25
CA THR A 61 3.46 3.99 -16.59
C THR A 61 4.66 4.92 -16.57
N GLY A 62 5.36 4.98 -15.44
CA GLY A 62 6.51 5.84 -15.24
C GLY A 62 7.65 5.49 -16.16
N HIS A 63 8.48 6.50 -16.44
CA HIS A 63 9.77 6.33 -17.12
C HIS A 63 10.82 6.95 -16.21
N LEU A 64 11.82 6.17 -15.82
CA LEU A 64 12.90 6.59 -14.94
C LEU A 64 14.23 6.24 -15.58
N HIS A 65 15.19 7.16 -15.50
CA HIS A 65 16.55 6.90 -15.96
C HIS A 65 17.12 5.66 -15.25
N GLY A 66 17.62 4.71 -16.03
CA GLY A 66 18.09 3.40 -15.54
C GLY A 66 17.06 2.26 -15.67
N ILE A 67 15.83 2.54 -16.11
CA ILE A 67 14.81 1.53 -16.41
C ILE A 67 14.31 1.76 -17.84
N GLY A 68 14.57 0.80 -18.73
CA GLY A 68 14.21 0.91 -20.16
C GLY A 68 12.71 0.73 -20.43
N GLU A 69 12.02 0.03 -19.54
CA GLU A 69 10.59 -0.27 -19.64
C GLU A 69 9.77 0.66 -18.73
N ARG A 70 8.44 0.57 -18.87
CA ARG A 70 7.51 1.24 -17.96
C ARG A 70 7.69 0.71 -16.55
N VAL A 71 7.65 1.61 -15.58
CA VAL A 71 7.83 1.29 -14.16
C VAL A 71 6.75 1.90 -13.29
N ASP A 72 6.36 1.15 -12.26
CA ASP A 72 5.45 1.62 -11.24
C ASP A 72 6.06 2.78 -10.44
N LEU A 73 5.29 3.86 -10.30
CA LEU A 73 5.65 5.00 -9.46
C LEU A 73 4.82 4.99 -8.19
N SER A 74 5.52 5.00 -7.06
CA SER A 74 4.92 4.95 -5.74
C SER A 74 5.46 6.05 -4.85
N ARG A 75 4.66 6.50 -3.88
CA ARG A 75 5.07 7.50 -2.90
C ARG A 75 4.52 7.19 -1.51
N PHE A 76 5.26 7.58 -0.48
CA PHE A 76 4.74 7.58 0.88
C PHE A 76 3.66 8.65 1.04
N MET A 77 2.59 8.30 1.75
CA MET A 77 1.55 9.22 2.14
C MET A 77 1.98 9.99 3.39
N ASN A 78 1.47 11.22 3.55
CA ASN A 78 1.82 12.08 4.69
C ASN A 78 1.65 11.35 6.04
N GLY A 79 2.66 11.48 6.89
CA GLY A 79 2.72 10.79 8.18
C GLY A 79 2.95 9.28 8.06
N THR A 80 3.54 8.80 6.97
CA THR A 80 4.17 7.48 6.87
C THR A 80 5.61 7.68 6.44
N THR A 81 6.53 7.05 7.17
CA THR A 81 7.95 7.03 6.88
C THR A 81 8.43 5.59 6.72
N ILE A 82 9.61 5.41 6.14
CA ILE A 82 10.21 4.08 6.04
C ILE A 82 10.44 3.45 7.42
N LYS A 83 10.72 4.26 8.46
CA LYS A 83 10.92 3.78 9.84
C LYS A 83 9.65 3.11 10.38
N ASP A 84 8.48 3.67 10.06
CA ASP A 84 7.19 3.10 10.48
C ASP A 84 6.96 1.71 9.89
N LEU A 85 7.53 1.43 8.70
CA LEU A 85 7.39 0.15 7.99
C LEU A 85 8.50 -0.86 8.35
N MET A 86 9.55 -0.40 9.02
CA MET A 86 10.69 -1.23 9.42
C MET A 86 10.55 -1.78 10.85
N LEU A 87 9.54 -1.35 11.61
CA LEU A 87 9.25 -1.81 12.97
C LEU A 87 8.16 -2.89 12.97
#